data_AF-A0A0F8V6G7-F1
#
_entry.id   AF-A0A0F8V6G7-F1
#
_cell.length_a   1.000
_cell.length_b   1.000
_cell.length_c   1.000
_cell.angle_alpha   90.00
_cell.angle_beta   90.00
_cell.angle_gamma   90.00
#
_symmetry.space_group_name_H-M   'P 1'
#
loop_
_entity.id
_entity.type
_entity.pdbx_description
1 polymer ?
#
loop_
_entity_poly.entity_id
_entity_poly.type
_entity_poly.pdbx_seq_one_letter_code
_entity_poly.pdbx_strand_id
1 'polypeptide(L)' 'MKPIFKEFWCPSCRKLRYIKVIGICFDCRNKKTLETLVIKRKRQLELNNGRILSS' A
#
# COMPACT_ATOMS: atom_id res chain seq x y z
N MET A 1 -4.37 33.21 2.36
CA MET A 1 -3.18 32.34 2.56
C MET A 1 -3.15 31.30 1.45
N LYS A 2 -2.13 31.29 0.57
CA LYS A 2 -2.02 30.27 -0.49
C LYS A 2 -1.40 29.00 0.10
N PRO A 3 -1.95 27.80 -0.17
CA PRO A 3 -1.31 26.57 0.28
C PRO A 3 0.07 26.42 -0.39
N ILE A 4 1.12 26.28 0.42
CA ILE A 4 2.46 25.96 -0.06
C ILE A 4 2.52 24.45 -0.23
N PHE A 5 2.48 23.99 -1.47
CA PHE A 5 2.67 22.58 -1.79
C PHE A 5 4.16 22.29 -1.93
N LYS A 6 4.73 21.52 -0.99
CA LYS A 6 6.13 21.11 -1.06
C LYS A 6 6.26 19.88 -1.95
N GLU A 7 6.78 20.10 -3.15
CA GLU A 7 7.11 19.04 -4.09
C GLU A 7 8.30 18.22 -3.59
N PHE A 8 8.28 16.92 -3.88
CA PHE A 8 9.42 16.05 -3.70
C PHE A 8 9.43 14.95 -4.75
N TRP A 9 10.63 14.44 -5.05
CA TRP A 9 10.80 13.29 -5.92
C TRP A 9 10.58 12.00 -5.13
N CYS A 10 9.57 11.21 -5.50
CA CYS A 10 9.30 9.96 -4.81
C CYS A 10 10.24 8.84 -5.30
N PRO A 11 11.06 8.22 -4.43
CA PRO A 11 12.02 7.19 -4.84
C PRO A 11 11.34 5.91 -5.36
N SER A 12 10.13 5.61 -4.89
CA SER A 12 9.42 4.36 -5.27
C SER A 12 8.81 4.38 -6.67
N CYS A 13 8.34 5.54 -7.15
CA CYS A 13 7.66 5.65 -8.45
C CYS A 13 8.36 6.59 -9.43
N ARG A 14 9.43 7.27 -8.99
CA ARG A 14 10.22 8.24 -9.77
C ARG A 14 9.32 9.30 -10.41
N LYS A 15 8.40 9.85 -9.62
CA LYS A 15 7.50 10.94 -10.00
C LYS A 15 7.53 12.03 -8.95
N LEU A 16 7.32 13.27 -9.40
CA LEU A 16 7.11 14.42 -8.53
C LEU A 16 5.76 14.31 -7.83
N ARG A 17 5.75 14.52 -6.52
CA ARG A 17 4.56 14.39 -5.66
C ARG A 17 4.58 15.46 -4.57
N TYR A 18 3.41 15.70 -3.99
CA TYR A 18 3.23 16.75 -2.96
C TYR A 18 3.03 16.18 -1.55
N ILE A 19 2.59 14.92 -1.45
CA ILE A 19 2.27 14.28 -0.18
C ILE A 19 3.30 13.19 0.12
N LYS A 20 4.24 13.51 1.04
CA LYS A 20 5.29 12.61 1.51
C LYS A 20 4.83 11.86 2.76
N VAL A 21 4.88 10.54 2.72
CA VAL A 21 4.53 9.65 3.83
C VAL A 21 5.66 8.63 3.98
N ILE A 22 6.37 8.64 5.11
CA ILE A 22 7.45 7.68 5.43
C ILE A 22 8.45 7.55 4.26
N GLY A 23 8.93 8.69 3.75
CA GLY A 23 9.93 8.73 2.68
C GLY A 23 9.41 8.44 1.25
N ILE A 24 8.16 8.01 1.07
CA ILE A 24 7.55 7.74 -0.24
C ILE A 24 6.27 8.57 -0.46
N CYS A 25 5.67 8.46 -1.64
CA CYS A 25 4.41 9.12 -1.96
C CYS A 25 3.22 8.44 -1.29
N PHE A 26 2.17 9.21 -0.99
CA PHE A 26 0.90 8.66 -0.45
C PHE A 26 0.37 7.49 -1.30
N ASP A 27 0.32 7.64 -2.63
CA ASP A 27 -0.13 6.57 -3.53
C ASP A 27 0.74 5.31 -3.43
N CYS A 28 2.05 5.49 -3.31
CA CYS A 28 3.04 4.43 -3.21
C CYS A 28 2.86 3.65 -1.90
N ARG A 29 2.62 4.39 -0.80
CA ARG A 29 2.28 3.81 0.50
C ARG A 29 0.97 3.05 0.42
N ASN A 30 -0.06 3.63 -0.20
CA ASN A 30 -1.38 3.03 -0.30
C ASN A 30 -1.34 1.73 -1.12
N LYS A 31 -0.60 1.73 -2.25
CA LYS A 31 -0.35 0.53 -3.06
C LYS A 31 0.25 -0.60 -2.22
N LYS A 32 1.32 -0.33 -1.45
CA LYS A 32 1.93 -1.34 -0.56
C LYS A 32 0.95 -1.88 0.49
N THR A 33 0.11 -1.01 1.05
CA THR A 33 -0.93 -1.42 1.99
C THR A 33 -1.94 -2.36 1.32
N LEU A 34 -2.42 -2.03 0.13
CA LEU A 34 -3.34 -2.86 -0.64
C LEU A 34 -2.72 -4.23 -1.00
N GLU A 35 -1.48 -4.26 -1.48
CA GLU A 35 -0.76 -5.50 -1.77
C GLU A 35 -0.64 -6.40 -0.53
N THR A 36 -0.34 -5.81 0.63
CA THR A 36 -0.26 -6.53 1.90
C THR A 36 -1.62 -7.11 2.30
N LEU A 37 -2.70 -6.33 2.13
CA LEU A 37 -4.06 -6.79 2.44
C LEU A 37 -4.50 -7.93 1.52
N VAL A 38 -4.17 -7.86 0.22
CA VAL A 38 -4.45 -8.93 -0.76
C VAL A 38 -3.73 -10.22 -0.35
N ILE A 39 -2.46 -10.16 0.01
CA ILE A 39 -1.70 -11.34 0.46
C ILE A 39 -2.32 -11.93 1.74
N LYS A 40 -2.65 -11.09 2.72
CA LYS A 40 -3.30 -11.53 3.96
C LYS A 40 -4.64 -12.20 3.68
N ARG A 41 -5.47 -11.60 2.82
CA ARG A 41 -6.77 -12.14 2.43
C ARG A 41 -6.62 -13.49 1.72
N LYS A 42 -5.67 -13.62 0.79
CA LYS A 42 -5.40 -14.89 0.11
C LYS A 42 -4.99 -15.97 1.12
N ARG A 43 -4.07 -15.69 2.04
CA ARG A 43 -3.66 -16.64 3.10
C ARG A 43 -4.83 -17.05 3.99
N GLN A 44 -5.71 -16.13 4.35
CA GLN A 44 -6.90 -16.44 5.15
C GLN A 44 -7.85 -17.39 4.40
N LEU A 45 -8.06 -17.17 3.09
CA LEU A 45 -8.90 -18.05 2.28
C LEU A 45 -8.31 -19.47 2.18
N GLU A 46 -6.99 -19.60 1.98
CA GLU A 46 -6.33 -20.91 1.97
C GLU A 46 -6.48 -21.64 3.32
N LEU A 47 -6.30 -20.93 4.45
CA LEU A 47 -6.50 -21.50 5.78
C LEU A 47 -7.95 -21.93 6.03
N ASN A 48 -8.92 -21.14 5.55
CA ASN A 48 -10.34 -21.46 5.67
C ASN A 48 -10.69 -22.68 4.80
N ASN A 49 -10.19 -22.75 3.56
CA ASN A 49 -10.41 -23.89 2.67
C ASN A 49 -9.75 -25.18 3.18
N GLY A 50 -8.54 -25.09 3.72
CA GLY A 50 -7.85 -26.22 4.33
C GLY A 50 -8.59 -26.78 5.56
N ARG A 51 -9.26 -25.92 6.34
CA ARG A 51 -10.11 -26.34 7.47
C ARG A 51 -11.37 -27.10 7.03
N ILE A 52 -11.97 -26.72 5.90
CA ILE A 52 -13.20 -27.36 5.38
C ILE A 52 -12.92 -28.79 4.92
N LEU A 53 -11.74 -29.08 4.37
CA LEU A 53 -11.37 -30.43 3.91
C LEU A 53 -10.95 -31.39 5.04
N SER A 54 -10.74 -30.86 6.25
CA SER A 54 -10.34 -31.62 7.44
C SER A 54 -11.50 -31.88 8.42
N SER A 55 -12.74 -31.58 8.03
CA SER A 55 -13.96 -31.82 8.81
C SER A 55 -14.85 -32.88 8.16
#